data_AF-S2EPA1-F1
#
_entry.id   AF-S2EPA1-F1
#
_cell.length_a   1.000
_cell.length_b   1.000
_cell.length_c   1.000
_cell.angle_alpha   90.00
_cell.angle_beta   90.00
_cell.angle_gamma   90.00
#
_symmetry.space_group_name_H-M   'P 1'
#
loop_
_entity.id
_entity.type
_entity.pdbx_description
1 polymer ?
#
loop_
_entity_poly.entity_id
_entity_poly.type
_entity_poly.pdbx_seq_one_letter_code
_entity_poly.pdbx_strand_id
1 'polypeptide(L)'
;MDYFNKTLPRAKGRKLEKEKCVFDPSLKELTEAAQAAGFQITETDEKVRFPKRPYVRSGYIVLPKESTKTKILNKISEKLVSKRAKQTK
;
A
#
# COMPACT_ATOMS: atom_id res chain seq x y z
N MET A 1 -1.76 -2.15 -4.77
CA MET A 1 -0.43 -2.48 -4.20
C MET A 1 0.74 -1.62 -4.67
N ASP A 2 0.74 -1.21 -5.95
CA ASP A 2 1.89 -0.65 -6.66
C ASP A 2 2.57 0.57 -6.00
N TYR A 3 1.83 1.34 -5.20
CA TYR A 3 2.33 2.57 -4.58
C TYR A 3 3.40 2.34 -3.51
N PHE A 4 3.33 1.19 -2.83
CA PHE A 4 4.20 0.82 -1.71
C PHE A 4 5.29 -0.19 -2.10
N ASN A 5 5.34 -0.63 -3.37
CA ASN A 5 6.28 -1.66 -3.79
C ASN A 5 7.68 -1.05 -4.02
N LYS A 6 8.66 -1.52 -3.23
CA LYS A 6 10.07 -1.07 -3.27
C LYS A 6 10.80 -1.53 -4.53
N THR A 7 10.43 -2.69 -5.08
CA THR A 7 10.99 -3.29 -6.30
C THR A 7 10.70 -2.42 -7.53
N LEU A 8 9.68 -1.55 -7.47
CA LEU A 8 9.26 -0.74 -8.61
C LEU A 8 9.84 0.67 -8.60
N PRO A 9 10.25 1.20 -9.77
CA PRO A 9 10.57 2.62 -9.91
C PRO A 9 9.31 3.50 -9.87
N ARG A 10 9.48 4.81 -9.61
CA ARG A 10 8.36 5.78 -9.59
C ARG A 10 7.57 5.79 -10.90
N ALA A 11 8.26 5.61 -12.04
CA ALA A 11 7.62 5.53 -13.35
C ALA A 11 6.56 4.42 -13.44
N LYS A 12 6.77 3.29 -12.76
CA LYS A 12 5.92 2.09 -12.78
C LYS A 12 4.87 2.04 -11.66
N GLY A 13 4.75 3.07 -10.82
CA GLY A 13 3.64 3.19 -9.86
C GLY A 13 4.04 3.60 -8.44
N ARG A 14 5.29 3.39 -8.03
CA ARG A 14 5.74 3.74 -6.67
C ARG A 14 5.55 5.24 -6.40
N LYS A 15 4.87 5.60 -5.32
CA LYS A 15 4.66 7.01 -4.93
C LYS A 15 5.50 7.45 -3.75
N LEU A 16 5.98 6.50 -2.95
CA LEU A 16 6.76 6.77 -1.74
C LEU A 16 8.28 6.58 -1.98
N GLU A 17 9.06 7.01 -0.99
CA GLU A 17 10.49 6.75 -0.90
C GLU A 17 10.78 5.29 -0.59
N LYS A 18 11.97 4.81 -0.97
CA LYS A 18 12.34 3.39 -0.83
C LYS A 18 12.37 2.91 0.63
N GLU A 19 12.66 3.81 1.57
CA GLU A 19 12.71 3.50 3.01
C GLU A 19 11.32 3.22 3.58
N LYS A 20 10.30 3.89 3.02
CA LYS A 20 8.88 3.76 3.39
C LYS A 20 8.15 2.74 2.51
N CYS A 21 8.86 1.94 1.73
CA CYS A 21 8.28 0.95 0.82
C CYS A 21 8.63 -0.47 1.25
N VAL A 22 7.75 -1.40 0.91
CA VAL A 22 7.85 -2.82 1.24
C VAL A 22 8.13 -3.61 -0.05
N PHE A 23 8.95 -4.66 0.02
CA PHE A 23 9.12 -5.60 -1.09
C PHE A 23 7.87 -6.48 -1.21
N ASP A 24 7.23 -6.46 -2.37
CA ASP A 24 6.02 -7.24 -2.71
C ASP A 24 4.89 -7.14 -1.67
N PRO A 25 4.26 -5.95 -1.55
CA PRO A 25 3.16 -5.76 -0.62
C PRO A 25 1.94 -6.60 -1.03
N SER A 26 1.30 -7.21 -0.03
CA SER A 26 0.08 -8.02 -0.20
C SER A 26 -1.20 -7.27 0.20
N LEU A 27 -2.36 -7.73 -0.31
CA LEU A 27 -3.68 -7.16 0.03
C LEU A 27 -3.98 -7.22 1.51
N LYS A 28 -3.70 -8.36 2.12
CA LYS A 28 -3.85 -8.57 3.55
C LYS A 28 -3.02 -7.58 4.36
N GLU A 29 -1.75 -7.36 4.00
CA GLU A 29 -0.90 -6.40 4.69
C GLU A 29 -1.42 -4.96 4.59
N LEU A 30 -1.97 -4.56 3.44
CA LEU A 30 -2.52 -3.21 3.30
C LEU A 30 -3.83 -3.02 4.06
N THR A 31 -4.75 -3.98 4.02
CA THR A 31 -6.01 -3.87 4.76
C THR A 31 -5.72 -3.79 6.26
N GLU A 32 -4.85 -4.66 6.73
CA GLU A 32 -4.37 -4.68 8.10
C GLU A 32 -3.65 -3.41 8.54
N ALA A 33 -2.81 -2.82 7.68
CA ALA A 33 -2.11 -1.57 7.98
C ALA A 33 -3.05 -0.37 7.93
N ALA A 34 -4.04 -0.37 7.03
CA ALA A 34 -5.08 0.66 6.94
C ALA A 34 -5.98 0.65 8.18
N GLN A 35 -6.42 -0.53 8.62
CA GLN A 35 -7.17 -0.71 9.88
C GLN A 35 -6.34 -0.27 11.08
N ALA A 36 -5.06 -0.68 11.17
CA ALA A 36 -4.16 -0.25 12.25
C ALA A 36 -3.82 1.25 12.22
N ALA A 37 -4.00 1.90 11.08
CA ALA A 37 -3.89 3.35 10.93
C ALA A 37 -5.20 4.08 11.28
N GLY A 38 -6.28 3.35 11.61
CA GLY A 38 -7.58 3.89 11.99
C GLY A 38 -8.48 4.27 10.82
N PHE A 39 -8.14 3.87 9.59
CA PHE A 39 -8.96 4.18 8.43
C PHE A 39 -10.03 3.10 8.22
N GLN A 40 -11.28 3.53 8.00
CA GLN A 40 -12.33 2.65 7.52
C GLN A 40 -12.09 2.31 6.06
N ILE A 41 -12.01 1.01 5.76
CA ILE A 41 -11.89 0.54 4.38
C ILE A 41 -13.29 0.53 3.77
N THR A 42 -13.52 1.33 2.73
CA THR A 42 -14.84 1.40 2.08
C THR A 42 -14.99 0.31 1.03
N GLU A 43 -13.97 0.07 0.22
CA GLU A 43 -14.01 -0.92 -0.86
C GLU A 43 -12.64 -1.57 -1.05
N THR A 44 -12.63 -2.88 -1.30
CA THR A 44 -11.43 -3.64 -1.67
C THR A 44 -11.74 -4.48 -2.89
N ASP A 45 -10.90 -4.39 -3.92
CA ASP A 45 -10.97 -5.29 -5.07
C ASP A 45 -9.60 -5.92 -5.31
N GLU A 46 -9.57 -7.24 -5.34
CA GLU A 46 -8.35 -8.04 -5.45
C GLU A 46 -7.97 -8.33 -6.91
N LYS A 47 -8.93 -8.28 -7.84
CA LYS A 47 -8.76 -8.77 -9.22
C LYS A 47 -8.39 -7.67 -10.21
N VAL A 48 -8.33 -6.43 -9.75
CA VAL A 48 -8.09 -5.26 -10.61
C VAL A 48 -6.61 -5.10 -10.95
N ARG A 49 -6.38 -4.64 -12.18
CA ARG A 49 -5.05 -4.45 -12.77
C ARG A 49 -4.67 -2.98 -12.76
N PHE A 50 -3.44 -2.68 -12.40
CA PHE A 50 -2.93 -1.31 -12.48
C PHE A 50 -2.65 -0.96 -13.95
N PRO A 51 -3.13 0.17 -14.48
CA PRO A 51 -3.00 0.50 -15.92
C PRO A 51 -1.56 0.46 -16.44
N LYS A 52 -0.58 0.84 -15.62
CA LYS A 52 0.84 0.81 -16.00
C LYS A 52 1.45 -0.60 -16.01
N ARG A 53 0.74 -1.61 -15.50
CA ARG A 53 1.17 -3.01 -15.40
C ARG A 53 -0.04 -3.94 -15.61
N PRO A 54 -0.61 -4.00 -16.83
CA PRO A 54 -1.83 -4.76 -17.09
C PRO A 54 -1.66 -6.27 -16.91
N TYR A 55 -0.42 -6.77 -16.98
CA TYR A 55 -0.09 -8.19 -16.85
C TYR A 55 -0.13 -8.70 -15.40
N VAL A 56 -0.09 -7.83 -14.38
CA VAL A 56 -0.13 -8.23 -12.96
C VAL A 56 -1.45 -7.79 -12.33
N ARG A 57 -2.14 -8.73 -11.66
CA ARG A 57 -3.28 -8.40 -10.80
C ARG A 57 -2.72 -7.89 -9.46
N SER A 58 -3.05 -6.67 -9.10
CA SER A 58 -2.45 -6.01 -7.94
C SER A 58 -3.47 -5.43 -6.97
N GLY A 59 -4.74 -5.34 -7.37
CA GLY A 59 -5.85 -4.90 -6.53
C GLY A 59 -5.72 -3.46 -5.99
N TYR A 60 -6.79 -2.96 -5.39
CA TYR A 60 -6.81 -1.67 -4.72
C TYR A 60 -7.68 -1.68 -3.47
N ILE A 61 -7.45 -0.65 -2.64
CA ILE A 61 -8.22 -0.36 -1.44
C ILE A 61 -8.67 1.09 -1.55
N VAL A 62 -9.94 1.34 -1.27
CA VAL A 62 -10.52 2.68 -1.17
C VAL A 62 -10.64 3.04 0.31
N LEU A 63 -10.24 4.27 0.61
CA LEU A 63 -10.25 4.85 1.94
C LEU A 63 -10.91 6.23 1.86
N PRO A 64 -11.72 6.62 2.85
CA PRO A 64 -12.27 7.96 2.93
C PRO A 64 -11.14 8.97 3.11
N LYS A 65 -11.25 10.10 2.40
CA LYS A 65 -10.20 11.11 2.35
C LYS A 65 -10.37 12.12 3.49
N GLU A 66 -9.88 11.77 4.67
CA GLU A 66 -9.84 12.69 5.82
C GLU A 66 -8.70 13.72 5.71
N SER A 67 -7.66 13.43 4.93
CA SER A 67 -6.49 14.32 4.79
C SER A 67 -5.82 14.18 3.41
N THR A 68 -4.68 14.84 3.21
CA THR A 68 -3.95 14.77 1.94
C THR A 68 -3.47 13.34 1.66
N LYS A 69 -3.55 12.94 0.39
CA LYS A 69 -3.22 11.58 -0.06
C LYS A 69 -1.82 11.14 0.37
N THR A 70 -0.85 12.06 0.37
CA THR A 70 0.53 11.80 0.82
C THR A 70 0.63 11.51 2.31
N LYS A 71 -0.11 12.23 3.18
CA LYS A 71 -0.11 11.98 4.63
C LYS A 71 -0.70 10.60 4.95
N ILE A 72 -1.78 10.22 4.28
CA ILE A 72 -2.41 8.91 4.43
C ILE A 72 -1.43 7.80 4.00
N LEU A 73 -0.80 7.95 2.83
CA LEU A 73 0.19 6.98 2.34
C LEU A 73 1.37 6.84 3.31
N ASN A 74 1.88 7.94 3.87
CA ASN A 74 2.97 7.88 4.86
C ASN A 74 2.55 7.13 6.13
N LYS A 75 1.38 7.43 6.70
CA LYS A 75 0.86 6.72 7.89
C LYS A 75 0.73 5.22 7.65
N ILE A 76 0.16 4.83 6.50
CA ILE A 76 0.01 3.41 6.13
C ILE A 76 1.38 2.75 5.93
N SER A 77 2.33 3.46 5.30
CA SER A 77 3.67 2.92 5.10
C SER A 77 4.43 2.66 6.40
N GLU A 78 4.32 3.54 7.37
CA GLU A 78 4.96 3.36 8.68
C GLU A 78 4.38 2.15 9.42
N LYS A 79 3.06 1.97 9.36
CA LYS A 79 2.38 0.79 9.94
C LYS A 79 2.78 -0.49 9.21
N LEU A 80 2.87 -0.46 7.88
CA LEU A 80 3.33 -1.59 7.07
C LEU A 80 4.77 -2.01 7.43
N VAL A 81 5.71 -1.06 7.44
CA VAL A 81 7.12 -1.33 7.76
C VAL A 81 7.24 -1.87 9.19
N SER A 82 6.48 -1.29 10.13
CA SER A 82 6.44 -1.76 11.52
C SER A 82 5.90 -3.19 11.65
N LYS A 83 4.84 -3.55 10.89
CA LYS A 83 4.31 -4.91 10.89
C LYS A 83 5.32 -5.92 10.37
N ARG A 84 6.02 -5.59 9.28
CA ARG A 84 7.05 -6.47 8.74
C ARG A 84 8.25 -6.60 9.67
N ALA A 85 8.72 -5.51 10.28
CA ALA A 85 9.80 -5.53 11.27
C ALA A 85 9.46 -6.39 12.50
N LYS A 86 8.18 -6.46 12.88
CA LYS A 86 7.69 -7.34 13.96
C LYS A 86 7.56 -8.81 13.54
N GLN A 87 7.32 -9.08 12.26
CA GLN A 87 7.22 -10.45 11.72
C GLN A 87 8.58 -11.14 11.58
N THR A 88 9.69 -10.39 11.52
CA THR A 88 11.05 -10.94 11.38
C THR A 88 11.70 -11.34 12.71
N LYS A 89 10.93 -11.52 13.80
CA LYS A 89 11.45 -11.87 15.13
C LYS A 89 10.86 -13.16 15.65
#